data_AF-A0A1Z4V501-F1
#
_entry.id   AF-A0A1Z4V501-F1
#
_cell.length_a   1.000
_cell.length_b   1.000
_cell.length_c   1.000
_cell.angle_alpha   90.00
_cell.angle_beta   90.00
_cell.angle_gamma   90.00
#
_symmetry.space_group_name_H-M   'P 1'
#
loop_
_entity.id
_entity.type
_entity.pdbx_description
1 polymer ?
#
loop_
_entity_poly.entity_id
_entity_poly.type
_entity_poly.pdbx_seq_one_letter_code
_entity_poly.pdbx_strand_id
1 'polypeptide(L)' 'MGGQLQRAIALSEILRNHPHSQINTWANKILAVLSKEISRA' A
#
# COMPACT_ATOMS: atom_id res chain seq x y z
N MET A 1 -4.07 3.26 16.00
CA MET A 1 -3.04 3.06 14.96
C MET A 1 -3.48 2.12 13.83
N GLY A 2 -4.23 1.04 14.08
CA GLY A 2 -4.69 0.11 13.02
C GLY A 2 -5.51 0.74 11.87
N GLY A 3 -6.37 1.71 12.14
CA GLY A 3 -7.23 2.31 11.11
C GLY A 3 -6.51 3.19 10.07
N GLN A 4 -5.39 3.84 10.42
CA GLN A 4 -4.61 4.62 9.46
C GLN A 4 -3.80 3.70 8.54
N LEU A 5 -3.23 2.62 9.09
CA LEU A 5 -2.49 1.63 8.33
C LEU A 5 -3.37 0.90 7.31
N GLN A 6 -4.57 0.50 7.72
CA GLN A 6 -5.57 -0.11 6.84
C GLN A 6 -5.98 0.81 5.68
N ARG A 7 -6.17 2.11 5.95
CA ARG A 7 -6.48 3.11 4.90
C ARG A 7 -5.33 3.28 3.91
N ALA A 8 -4.09 3.29 4.38
CA ALA A 8 -2.90 3.40 3.52
C ALA A 8 -2.72 2.16 2.62
N ILE A 9 -3.02 0.97 3.13
CA ILE A 9 -3.04 -0.28 2.35
C ILE A 9 -4.10 -0.19 1.25
N ALA A 10 -5.35 0.16 1.60
CA ALA A 10 -6.44 0.27 0.64
C ALA A 10 -6.14 1.27 -0.49
N LEU A 11 -5.57 2.43 -0.17
CA LEU A 11 -5.13 3.41 -1.17
C LEU A 11 -4.04 2.84 -2.08
N SER A 12 -3.09 2.10 -1.52
CA SER A 12 -2.01 1.49 -2.29
C SER A 12 -2.54 0.36 -3.19
N GLU A 13 -3.57 -0.38 -2.79
CA GLU A 13 -4.22 -1.39 -3.65
C GLU A 13 -4.91 -0.77 -4.86
N ILE A 14 -5.58 0.38 -4.67
CA ILE A 14 -6.18 1.14 -5.78
C ILE A 14 -5.10 1.59 -6.78
N LEU A 15 -3.99 2.10 -6.26
CA LEU A 15 -2.90 2.65 -7.08
C LEU A 15 -2.01 1.58 -7.71
N ARG A 16 -2.07 0.33 -7.25
CA ARG A 16 -1.29 -0.78 -7.79
C ARG A 16 -1.56 -1.04 -9.28
N ASN A 17 -2.75 -0.73 -9.77
CA ASN A 17 -3.11 -0.90 -11.18
C ASN A 17 -3.13 0.42 -11.97
N HIS A 18 -2.49 1.47 -11.45
CA HIS A 18 -2.48 2.78 -12.08
C HIS A 18 -1.74 2.74 -13.45
N PRO A 19 -2.25 3.40 -14.51
CA PRO A 19 -1.63 3.38 -15.84
C PRO A 19 -0.20 3.92 -15.88
N HIS A 20 0.09 4.88 -15.00
CA HIS A 20 1.42 5.43 -14.85
C HIS A 20 2.36 4.46 -14.12
N SER A 21 3.38 3.96 -14.82
CA SER A 21 4.29 2.91 -14.34
C SER A 21 5.00 3.24 -13.02
N GLN A 22 5.37 4.50 -12.79
CA GLN A 22 6.01 4.91 -11.54
C GLN A 22 5.05 4.85 -10.35
N ILE A 23 3.77 5.14 -10.56
CA ILE A 23 2.75 5.10 -9.50
C ILE A 23 2.44 3.65 -9.15
N ASN A 24 2.27 2.79 -10.16
CA ASN A 24 2.14 1.35 -10.00
C ASN A 24 3.33 0.75 -9.22
N THR A 25 4.56 1.11 -9.61
CA THR A 25 5.79 0.62 -8.97
C THR A 25 5.88 1.09 -7.51
N TRP A 26 5.58 2.36 -7.25
CA TRP A 26 5.57 2.92 -5.90
C TRP A 26 4.52 2.22 -5.02
N ALA A 27 3.29 2.07 -5.53
CA ALA A 27 2.20 1.43 -4.80
C ALA A 27 2.53 -0.02 -4.41
N ASN A 28 3.11 -0.79 -5.33
CA ASN A 28 3.57 -2.16 -5.05
C ASN A 28 4.64 -2.22 -3.93
N LYS A 29 5.61 -1.30 -3.95
CA LYS A 29 6.65 -1.24 -2.92
C LYS A 29 6.07 -0.88 -1.55
N ILE A 30 5.18 0.11 -1.50
CA ILE A 30 4.56 0.56 -0.26
C ILE A 30 3.64 -0.52 0.32
N LEU A 31 2.84 -1.20 -0.51
CA LEU A 31 2.03 -2.35 -0.09
C LEU A 31 2.86 -3.41 0.64
N ALA A 32 4.02 -3.78 0.08
CA ALA A 32 4.89 -4.78 0.70
C ALA A 32 5.42 -4.36 2.08
N VAL A 33 5.62 -3.07 2.31
CA VAL A 33 6.04 -2.53 3.62
C VAL A 33 4.86 -2.48 4.59
N LEU A 34 3.74 -1.88 4.17
CA LEU A 34 2.56 -1.71 5.02
C LEU A 34 1.95 -3.06 5.47
N SER A 35 1.94 -4.06 4.59
CA SER A 35 1.46 -5.40 4.92
C SER A 35 2.35 -6.12 5.94
N LYS A 36 3.64 -5.78 6.04
CA LYS A 36 4.51 -6.30 7.10
C LYS A 36 4.21 -5.62 8.43
N GLU A 37 3.97 -4.31 8.42
CA GLU A 37 3.64 -3.55 9.63
C GLU A 37 2.29 -3.96 10.21
N ILE A 38 1.29 -4.29 9.38
CA ILE A 38 -0.01 -4.76 9.89
C ILE A 38 0.08 -6.17 10.48
N SER A 39 1.02 -6.99 9.99
CA SER A 39 1.26 -8.34 10.52
C SER A 39 2.05 -8.32 11.83
N ARG A 40 2.69 -7.19 12.17
CA ARG A 40 3.47 -7.00 13.40
C ARG A 40 2.66 -6.37 14.54
N ALA A 41 1.55 -5.71 14.21
CA ALA A 41 0.65 -5.04 15.15
C ALA A 41 -0.38 -6.03 15.73
#